data_AF-A0A0M4BTC3-F1
#
_entry.id   AF-A0A0M4BTC3-F1
#
_cell.length_a   1.000
_cell.length_b   1.000
_cell.length_c   1.000
_cell.angle_alpha   90.00
_cell.angle_beta   90.00
_cell.angle_gamma   90.00
#
_symmetry.space_group_name_H-M   'P 1'
#
loop_
_entity.id
_entity.type
_entity.pdbx_description
1 polymer ?
#
loop_
_entity_poly.entity_id
_entity_poly.type
_entity_poly.pdbx_seq_one_letter_code
_entity_poly.pdbx_strand_id
1 'polypeptide(L)'
;MKRIIFNFCFVWLAVSAFAGSKVVEMRNYGLVPDTHENLSPKLQKALQDIKSQVALGDKVTLLFESGRYDFHPEGAAVREYYISNHDQDNPKTVGFPLEDWKGLTVDGQGADFIFHGRMLPLSLLRSENCTLRNFSIDFETPHIAQVKILESGEEGITFEPAAWVKCRINEKGFFEAYGEGWSSAPQGGIAFEEKTKRLVYRTSDLWCPMEGVKEVSPRVYHAPQWKDARLKPGTVVALRTYYRPAPGIFLSNDKDTRLQNVKVHYAEGMGLLAQLCENITLDEFSVCLRGDKDPRYFTTQRMPLIFPVAGGRLILATGCMKE
;
A
#
# COMPACT_ATOMS: atom_id res chain seq x y z
N MET A 1 -4.43 -14.85 80.06
CA MET A 1 -4.93 -14.41 78.75
C MET A 1 -4.12 -15.09 77.65
N LYS A 2 -4.66 -16.13 77.00
CA LYS A 2 -3.99 -16.83 75.88
C LYS A 2 -4.38 -16.12 74.58
N ARG A 3 -3.42 -15.48 73.91
CA ARG A 3 -3.61 -14.90 72.57
C ARG A 3 -3.47 -16.02 71.54
N ILE A 4 -4.57 -16.31 70.82
CA ILE A 4 -4.59 -17.19 69.66
C ILE A 4 -4.18 -16.34 68.45
N ILE A 5 -3.04 -16.67 67.84
CA ILE A 5 -2.57 -16.05 66.60
C ILE A 5 -3.16 -16.85 65.44
N PHE A 6 -4.10 -16.25 64.71
CA PHE A 6 -4.67 -16.83 63.49
C PHE A 6 -3.73 -16.51 62.33
N ASN A 7 -2.99 -17.51 61.86
CA ASN A 7 -2.15 -17.38 60.67
C ASN A 7 -3.07 -17.48 59.43
N PHE A 8 -3.34 -16.34 58.79
CA PHE A 8 -4.04 -16.30 57.52
C PHE A 8 -3.04 -16.65 56.40
N CYS A 9 -3.01 -17.91 55.98
CA CYS A 9 -2.34 -18.32 54.74
C CYS A 9 -3.14 -17.78 53.55
N PHE A 10 -2.70 -16.66 52.97
CA PHE A 10 -3.14 -16.21 51.66
C PHE A 10 -2.60 -17.18 50.60
N VAL A 11 -3.44 -18.10 50.16
CA VAL A 11 -3.18 -18.91 48.96
C VAL A 11 -3.37 -17.98 47.76
N TRP A 12 -2.28 -17.44 47.23
CA TRP A 12 -2.26 -16.86 45.89
C TRP A 12 -2.46 -18.00 44.88
N LEU A 13 -3.70 -18.23 44.47
CA LEU A 13 -3.99 -18.97 43.25
C LEU A 13 -3.47 -18.15 42.07
N ALA A 14 -2.22 -18.43 41.67
CA ALA A 14 -1.70 -17.99 40.38
C ALA A 14 -2.52 -18.70 39.30
N VAL A 15 -3.60 -18.04 38.85
CA VAL A 15 -4.27 -18.42 37.60
C VAL A 15 -3.26 -18.15 36.50
N SER A 16 -2.53 -19.20 36.16
CA SER A 16 -1.68 -19.21 34.98
C SER A 16 -2.61 -19.17 33.79
N ALA A 17 -2.91 -17.97 33.27
CA ALA A 17 -3.57 -17.82 31.99
C ALA A 17 -2.61 -18.42 30.94
N PHE A 18 -2.88 -19.67 30.54
CA PHE A 18 -2.13 -20.30 29.46
C PHE A 18 -2.40 -19.50 28.18
N ALA A 19 -1.35 -18.94 27.60
CA ALA A 19 -1.40 -18.28 26.31
C ALA A 19 -2.03 -19.21 25.27
N GLY A 20 -3.21 -18.84 24.77
CA GLY A 20 -3.93 -19.61 23.76
C GLY A 20 -3.45 -19.27 22.35
N SER A 21 -3.66 -20.19 21.41
CA SER A 21 -3.61 -19.88 19.98
C SER A 21 -5.03 -19.80 19.46
N LYS A 22 -5.42 -18.66 18.90
CA LYS A 22 -6.75 -18.38 18.36
C LYS A 22 -6.66 -18.15 16.85
N VAL A 23 -7.40 -18.93 16.08
CA VAL A 23 -7.59 -18.69 14.65
C VAL A 23 -8.97 -18.08 14.46
N VAL A 24 -9.02 -16.91 13.84
CA VAL A 24 -10.25 -16.17 13.55
C VAL A 24 -10.45 -16.16 12.06
N GLU A 25 -11.43 -16.93 11.59
CA GLU A 25 -11.86 -16.89 10.20
C GLU A 25 -12.60 -15.58 9.94
N MET A 26 -12.01 -14.72 9.11
CA MET A 26 -12.52 -13.36 8.89
C MET A 26 -13.88 -13.35 8.18
N ARG A 27 -14.24 -14.44 7.50
CA ARG A 27 -15.58 -14.65 6.92
C ARG A 27 -16.69 -14.58 7.97
N ASN A 28 -16.42 -14.97 9.22
CA ASN A 28 -17.39 -14.93 10.31
C ASN A 28 -17.70 -13.49 10.76
N TYR A 29 -16.87 -12.53 10.34
CA TYR A 29 -17.12 -11.09 10.47
C TYR A 29 -17.68 -10.46 9.18
N GLY A 30 -18.04 -11.27 8.19
CA GLY A 30 -18.57 -10.82 6.91
C GLY A 30 -17.51 -10.32 5.92
N LEU A 31 -16.23 -10.58 6.17
CA LEU A 31 -15.16 -10.35 5.20
C LEU A 31 -15.09 -11.53 4.23
N VAL A 32 -15.94 -11.48 3.20
CA VAL A 32 -16.05 -12.49 2.14
C VAL A 32 -15.41 -11.92 0.86
N PRO A 33 -14.53 -12.67 0.17
CA PRO A 33 -13.89 -12.20 -1.05
C PRO A 33 -14.88 -12.12 -2.22
N ASP A 34 -14.45 -11.45 -3.30
CA ASP A 34 -15.09 -11.37 -4.61
C ASP A 34 -16.51 -10.76 -4.61
N THR A 35 -16.87 -10.06 -3.54
CA THR A 35 -18.16 -9.35 -3.42
C THR A 35 -18.16 -7.97 -4.07
N HIS A 36 -16.96 -7.38 -4.28
CA HIS A 36 -16.77 -5.98 -4.70
C HIS A 36 -17.45 -4.93 -3.79
N GLU A 37 -17.91 -5.33 -2.61
CA GLU A 37 -18.44 -4.43 -1.59
C GLU A 37 -17.30 -3.72 -0.86
N ASN A 38 -17.56 -2.53 -0.33
CA ASN A 38 -16.64 -1.88 0.60
C ASN A 38 -16.58 -2.65 1.93
N LEU A 39 -15.43 -3.28 2.22
CA LEU A 39 -15.21 -4.08 3.43
C LEU A 39 -14.55 -3.30 4.57
N SER A 40 -14.21 -2.03 4.38
CA SER A 40 -13.54 -1.19 5.40
C SER A 40 -14.29 -1.15 6.74
N PRO A 41 -15.63 -0.89 6.79
CA PRO A 41 -16.35 -0.87 8.06
C PRO A 41 -16.37 -2.23 8.76
N LYS A 42 -16.50 -3.31 7.99
CA LYS A 42 -16.53 -4.70 8.51
C LYS A 42 -15.18 -5.06 9.12
N LEU A 43 -14.08 -4.74 8.42
CA LEU A 43 -12.72 -4.97 8.91
C LEU A 43 -12.44 -4.18 10.19
N GLN A 44 -12.79 -2.89 10.23
CA GLN A 44 -12.57 -2.06 11.41
C GLN A 44 -13.30 -2.62 12.63
N LYS A 45 -14.58 -2.98 12.47
CA LYS A 45 -15.37 -3.60 13.54
C LYS A 45 -14.78 -4.94 13.98
N ALA A 46 -14.39 -5.80 13.03
CA ALA A 46 -13.78 -7.08 13.33
C ALA A 46 -12.51 -6.93 14.16
N LEU A 47 -11.61 -6.03 13.77
CA LEU A 47 -10.36 -5.79 14.51
C LEU A 47 -10.63 -5.31 15.94
N GLN A 48 -11.61 -4.42 16.15
CA GLN A 48 -12.01 -3.95 17.47
C GLN A 48 -12.58 -5.10 18.33
N ASP A 49 -13.52 -5.86 17.78
CA ASP A 49 -14.18 -6.97 18.46
C ASP A 49 -13.16 -8.05 18.84
N ILE A 50 -12.28 -8.45 17.91
CA ILE A 50 -11.24 -9.45 18.15
C ILE A 50 -10.28 -8.94 19.23
N LYS A 51 -9.77 -7.71 19.10
CA LYS A 51 -8.82 -7.15 20.08
C LYS A 51 -9.39 -7.14 21.50
N SER A 52 -10.69 -6.87 21.65
CA SER A 52 -11.36 -6.87 22.97
C SER A 52 -11.43 -8.25 23.65
N GLN A 53 -11.24 -9.34 22.90
CA GLN A 53 -11.36 -10.72 23.37
C GLN A 53 -10.01 -11.43 23.51
N VAL A 54 -8.91 -10.74 23.22
CA VAL A 54 -7.56 -11.30 23.21
C VAL A 54 -6.90 -11.02 24.56
N ALA A 55 -6.51 -12.09 25.25
CA ALA A 55 -5.79 -11.97 26.51
C ALA A 55 -4.30 -11.67 26.26
N LEU A 56 -3.63 -11.09 27.26
CA LEU A 56 -2.20 -10.85 27.18
C LEU A 56 -1.45 -12.17 26.96
N GLY A 57 -0.70 -12.26 25.87
CA GLY A 57 0.10 -13.45 25.51
C GLY A 57 -0.57 -14.39 24.52
N ASP A 58 -1.87 -14.22 24.22
CA ASP A 58 -2.55 -14.98 23.18
C ASP A 58 -1.91 -14.72 21.80
N LYS A 59 -1.75 -15.79 21.02
CA LYS A 59 -1.40 -15.68 19.59
C LYS A 59 -2.67 -15.69 18.77
N VAL A 60 -2.80 -14.76 17.84
CA VAL A 60 -4.02 -14.56 17.04
C VAL A 60 -3.69 -14.65 15.58
N THR A 61 -4.42 -15.49 14.84
CA THR A 61 -4.36 -15.53 13.37
C THR A 61 -5.65 -14.99 12.80
N LEU A 62 -5.58 -13.90 12.04
CA LEU A 62 -6.65 -13.42 11.17
C LEU A 62 -6.54 -14.18 9.85
N LEU A 63 -7.45 -15.11 9.63
CA LEU A 63 -7.45 -16.00 8.46
C LEU A 63 -8.44 -15.48 7.42
N PHE A 64 -7.92 -14.99 6.31
CA PHE A 64 -8.70 -14.61 5.13
C PHE A 64 -8.73 -15.77 4.14
N GLU A 65 -9.79 -15.83 3.34
CA GLU A 65 -9.87 -16.76 2.22
C GLU A 65 -9.16 -16.15 1.01
N SER A 66 -8.72 -16.98 0.06
CA SER A 66 -8.23 -16.46 -1.22
C SER A 66 -9.35 -15.76 -1.98
N GLY A 67 -9.00 -14.68 -2.68
CA GLY A 67 -9.92 -13.89 -3.51
C GLY A 67 -9.73 -12.40 -3.31
N ARG A 68 -10.50 -11.59 -4.03
CA ARG A 68 -10.38 -10.13 -4.02
C ARG A 68 -11.16 -9.50 -2.86
N TYR A 69 -10.56 -8.56 -2.17
CA TYR A 69 -11.22 -7.75 -1.13
C TYR A 69 -11.08 -6.28 -1.46
N ASP A 70 -12.18 -5.54 -1.44
CA ASP A 70 -12.21 -4.11 -1.78
C ASP A 70 -12.37 -3.25 -0.51
N PHE A 71 -11.44 -2.30 -0.32
CA PHE A 71 -11.41 -1.39 0.82
C PHE A 71 -11.44 0.06 0.34
N HIS A 72 -12.43 0.82 0.82
CA HIS A 72 -12.60 2.24 0.47
C HIS A 72 -12.34 3.15 1.67
N PRO A 73 -12.09 4.45 1.45
CA PRO A 73 -11.92 5.40 2.54
C PRO A 73 -13.15 5.53 3.44
N GLU A 74 -14.35 5.38 2.87
CA GLU A 74 -15.60 5.44 3.63
C GLU A 74 -15.67 4.32 4.68
N GLY A 75 -15.80 4.71 5.94
CA GLY A 75 -15.87 3.80 7.08
C GLY A 75 -14.58 3.01 7.37
N ALA A 76 -13.46 3.41 6.78
CA ALA A 76 -12.14 2.96 7.21
C ALA A 76 -11.67 3.70 8.47
N ALA A 77 -10.64 3.14 9.12
CA ALA A 77 -10.06 3.78 10.28
C ALA A 77 -9.30 5.05 9.88
N VAL A 78 -9.34 6.06 10.75
CA VAL A 78 -8.59 7.31 10.60
C VAL A 78 -7.55 7.38 11.72
N ARG A 79 -6.31 7.71 11.38
CA ARG A 79 -5.16 7.71 12.29
C ARG A 79 -4.20 8.85 12.01
N GLU A 80 -3.61 9.41 13.05
CA GLU A 80 -2.49 10.33 12.91
C GLU A 80 -1.18 9.54 12.94
N TYR A 81 -0.50 9.46 11.80
CA TYR A 81 0.77 8.76 11.66
C TYR A 81 1.82 9.69 11.05
N TYR A 82 2.96 9.79 11.72
CA TYR A 82 4.14 10.47 11.20
C TYR A 82 5.06 9.44 10.54
N ILE A 83 5.01 9.42 9.22
CA ILE A 83 5.67 8.42 8.38
C ILE A 83 6.91 9.08 7.78
N SER A 84 8.09 8.64 8.21
CA SER A 84 9.35 9.15 7.67
C SER A 84 9.39 9.07 6.14
N ASN A 85 10.05 10.03 5.50
CA ASN A 85 10.19 10.11 4.04
C ASN A 85 8.87 10.10 3.24
N HIS A 86 7.74 10.35 3.88
CA HIS A 86 6.42 10.55 3.28
C HIS A 86 5.88 11.92 3.65
N ASP A 87 4.75 12.29 3.05
CA ASP A 87 4.07 13.54 3.36
C ASP A 87 3.37 13.40 4.72
N GLN A 88 3.38 14.48 5.49
CA GLN A 88 2.84 14.52 6.86
C GLN A 88 1.39 15.02 6.89
N ASP A 89 0.69 14.91 5.75
CA ASP A 89 -0.75 15.14 5.64
C ASP A 89 -1.48 14.16 6.56
N ASN A 90 -1.99 14.68 7.66
CA ASN A 90 -2.76 13.93 8.65
C ASN A 90 -4.18 14.51 8.73
N PRO A 91 -5.17 13.68 9.09
CA PRO A 91 -5.02 12.25 9.41
C PRO A 91 -4.96 11.36 8.16
N LYS A 92 -4.42 10.14 8.31
CA LYS A 92 -4.40 9.09 7.28
C LYS A 92 -5.65 8.22 7.40
N THR A 93 -6.25 7.87 6.27
CA THR A 93 -7.22 6.78 6.21
C THR A 93 -6.50 5.45 6.04
N VAL A 94 -6.81 4.46 6.86
CA VAL A 94 -6.03 3.23 7.02
C VAL A 94 -6.92 2.01 6.82
N GLY A 95 -6.53 1.10 5.93
CA GLY A 95 -7.24 -0.15 5.69
C GLY A 95 -7.12 -1.11 6.86
N PHE A 96 -5.89 -1.53 7.16
CA PHE A 96 -5.56 -2.45 8.26
C PHE A 96 -4.77 -1.69 9.36
N PRO A 97 -5.45 -1.08 10.35
CA PRO A 97 -4.80 -0.37 11.46
C PRO A 97 -4.38 -1.32 12.58
N LEU A 98 -3.26 -2.03 12.42
CA LEU A 98 -2.82 -3.06 13.38
C LEU A 98 -1.92 -2.45 14.45
N GLU A 99 -2.47 -2.24 15.65
CA GLU A 99 -1.77 -1.53 16.73
C GLU A 99 -1.66 -2.41 17.99
N ASP A 100 -0.50 -2.34 18.65
CA ASP A 100 -0.24 -2.91 19.99
C ASP A 100 -0.45 -4.43 20.07
N TRP A 101 -0.08 -5.18 19.04
CA TRP A 101 -0.24 -6.64 18.99
C TRP A 101 0.98 -7.38 19.49
N LYS A 102 0.76 -8.53 20.14
CA LYS A 102 1.82 -9.48 20.49
C LYS A 102 1.42 -10.85 19.95
N GLY A 103 2.14 -11.38 18.96
CA GLY A 103 1.79 -12.68 18.36
C GLY A 103 0.65 -12.65 17.33
N LEU A 104 0.47 -11.55 16.59
CA LEU A 104 -0.52 -11.47 15.51
C LEU A 104 0.01 -12.10 14.21
N THR A 105 -0.82 -12.89 13.55
CA THR A 105 -0.62 -13.33 12.17
C THR A 105 -1.78 -12.84 11.30
N VAL A 106 -1.49 -12.15 10.21
CA VAL A 106 -2.45 -11.91 9.12
C VAL A 106 -2.10 -12.89 8.02
N ASP A 107 -2.98 -13.88 7.79
CA ASP A 107 -2.80 -14.89 6.75
C ASP A 107 -3.85 -14.71 5.67
N GLY A 108 -3.41 -14.22 4.52
CA GLY A 108 -4.27 -13.95 3.37
C GLY A 108 -4.69 -15.19 2.59
N GLN A 109 -4.01 -16.33 2.74
CA GLN A 109 -4.20 -17.52 1.92
C GLN A 109 -4.24 -17.26 0.39
N GLY A 110 -3.56 -16.21 -0.09
CA GLY A 110 -3.61 -15.75 -1.48
C GLY A 110 -4.66 -14.68 -1.75
N ALA A 111 -5.10 -13.93 -0.72
CA ALA A 111 -6.01 -12.80 -0.86
C ALA A 111 -5.37 -11.65 -1.64
N ASP A 112 -6.19 -10.95 -2.41
CA ASP A 112 -5.83 -9.75 -3.16
C ASP A 112 -6.56 -8.54 -2.57
N PHE A 113 -5.84 -7.76 -1.77
CA PHE A 113 -6.39 -6.58 -1.09
C PHE A 113 -6.29 -5.37 -2.01
N ILE A 114 -7.44 -4.92 -2.51
CA ILE A 114 -7.58 -3.79 -3.43
C ILE A 114 -8.09 -2.58 -2.66
N PHE A 115 -7.31 -1.51 -2.72
CA PHE A 115 -7.63 -0.25 -2.06
C PHE A 115 -8.15 0.76 -3.07
N HIS A 116 -9.09 1.57 -2.62
CA HIS A 116 -9.69 2.65 -3.40
C HIS A 116 -9.34 4.00 -2.80
N GLY A 117 -9.33 5.00 -3.67
CA GLY A 117 -8.91 6.34 -3.31
C GLY A 117 -7.50 6.42 -2.74
N ARG A 118 -7.29 7.33 -1.79
CA ARG A 118 -6.00 7.53 -1.13
C ARG A 118 -6.04 6.98 0.29
N MET A 119 -5.41 5.82 0.49
CA MET A 119 -5.37 5.11 1.77
C MET A 119 -3.95 4.64 2.08
N LEU A 120 -3.63 4.50 3.37
CA LEU A 120 -2.57 3.62 3.85
C LEU A 120 -3.11 2.19 3.90
N PRO A 121 -2.68 1.27 3.03
CA PRO A 121 -3.26 -0.06 2.97
C PRO A 121 -3.13 -0.83 4.28
N LEU A 122 -1.92 -0.94 4.82
CA LEU A 122 -1.66 -1.67 6.06
C LEU A 122 -0.65 -0.94 6.94
N SER A 123 -1.00 -0.78 8.21
CA SER A 123 -0.09 -0.32 9.24
C SER A 123 0.06 -1.39 10.33
N LEU A 124 1.29 -1.61 10.80
CA LEU A 124 1.60 -2.37 11.99
C LEU A 124 2.43 -1.47 12.90
N LEU A 125 1.97 -1.23 14.12
CA LEU A 125 2.65 -0.34 15.05
C LEU A 125 2.74 -0.94 16.45
N ARG A 126 3.86 -0.66 17.12
CA ARG A 126 4.14 -1.02 18.53
C ARG A 126 3.86 -2.50 18.81
N SER A 127 4.16 -3.36 17.84
CA SER A 127 3.80 -4.76 17.87
C SER A 127 5.02 -5.69 17.95
N GLU A 128 4.83 -6.88 18.51
CA GLU A 128 5.91 -7.82 18.81
C GLU A 128 5.57 -9.22 18.27
N ASN A 129 6.54 -9.89 17.64
CA ASN A 129 6.43 -11.25 17.13
C ASN A 129 5.22 -11.43 16.19
N CYS A 130 5.12 -10.56 15.17
CA CYS A 130 4.00 -10.52 14.25
C CYS A 130 4.37 -11.02 12.85
N THR A 131 3.42 -11.63 12.15
CA THR A 131 3.61 -12.17 10.79
C THR A 131 2.52 -11.66 9.85
N LEU A 132 2.92 -11.15 8.69
CA LEU A 132 2.06 -10.81 7.57
C LEU A 132 2.38 -11.78 6.43
N ARG A 133 1.41 -12.55 5.93
CA ARG A 133 1.70 -13.56 4.91
C ARG A 133 0.59 -13.83 3.90
N ASN A 134 1.02 -14.29 2.72
CA ASN A 134 0.16 -14.82 1.66
C ASN A 134 -0.92 -13.84 1.18
N PHE A 135 -0.56 -12.60 0.85
CA PHE A 135 -1.49 -11.65 0.23
C PHE A 135 -0.79 -10.69 -0.72
N SER A 136 -1.57 -10.05 -1.59
CA SER A 136 -1.17 -8.90 -2.39
C SER A 136 -1.89 -7.63 -1.98
N ILE A 137 -1.25 -6.48 -2.22
CA ILE A 137 -1.80 -5.13 -2.08
C ILE A 137 -1.75 -4.45 -3.44
N ASP A 138 -2.85 -3.87 -3.88
CA ASP A 138 -2.93 -3.04 -5.09
C ASP A 138 -3.98 -1.93 -4.92
N PHE A 139 -4.05 -1.02 -5.89
CA PHE A 139 -5.08 0.01 -5.95
C PHE A 139 -5.90 -0.11 -7.22
N GLU A 140 -7.22 0.04 -7.09
CA GLU A 140 -8.14 -0.01 -8.23
C GLU A 140 -7.84 1.08 -9.26
N THR A 141 -7.57 2.30 -8.78
CA THR A 141 -7.12 3.41 -9.64
C THR A 141 -5.80 3.93 -9.10
N PRO A 142 -4.66 3.56 -9.71
CA PRO A 142 -3.35 4.11 -9.37
C PRO A 142 -3.30 5.64 -9.54
N HIS A 143 -2.52 6.31 -8.70
CA HIS A 143 -2.35 7.77 -8.70
C HIS A 143 -1.31 8.25 -9.73
N ILE A 144 -0.77 7.33 -10.53
CA ILE A 144 0.10 7.59 -11.67
C ILE A 144 -0.72 7.37 -12.95
N ALA A 145 -0.70 8.37 -13.83
CA ALA A 145 -1.36 8.29 -15.13
C ALA A 145 -0.37 7.78 -16.19
N GLN A 146 -0.63 6.61 -16.75
CA GLN A 146 0.15 6.09 -17.86
C GLN A 146 -0.36 6.65 -19.19
N VAL A 147 0.53 7.25 -19.98
CA VAL A 147 0.21 7.73 -21.34
C VAL A 147 1.17 7.15 -22.37
N LYS A 148 0.69 6.92 -23.59
CA LYS A 148 1.49 6.53 -24.74
C LYS A 148 1.65 7.72 -25.66
N ILE A 149 2.90 8.00 -26.05
CA ILE A 149 3.23 9.05 -27.01
C ILE A 149 2.82 8.55 -28.41
N LEU A 150 1.98 9.32 -29.09
CA LEU A 150 1.54 9.07 -30.47
C LEU A 150 2.38 9.87 -31.46
N GLU A 151 2.63 11.15 -31.14
CA GLU A 151 3.43 12.07 -31.97
C GLU A 151 4.28 12.97 -31.09
N SER A 152 5.43 13.40 -31.60
CA SER A 152 6.39 14.25 -30.90
C SER A 152 7.15 15.11 -31.91
N GLY A 153 7.21 16.42 -31.69
CA GLY A 153 7.89 17.36 -32.56
C GLY A 153 7.89 18.79 -32.03
N GLU A 154 8.20 19.76 -32.91
CA GLU A 154 8.26 21.18 -32.56
C GLU A 154 6.90 21.75 -32.13
N GLU A 155 5.79 21.15 -32.56
CA GLU A 155 4.44 21.57 -32.17
C GLU A 155 4.01 21.01 -30.80
N GLY A 156 4.82 20.15 -30.18
CA GLY A 156 4.52 19.50 -28.90
C GLY A 156 4.37 17.99 -29.01
N ILE A 157 3.69 17.40 -28.03
CA ILE A 157 3.45 15.96 -27.92
C ILE A 157 1.96 15.67 -27.99
N THR A 158 1.60 14.69 -28.84
CA THR A 158 0.28 14.08 -28.86
C THR A 158 0.35 12.74 -28.14
N PHE A 159 -0.55 12.47 -27.21
CA PHE A 159 -0.54 11.27 -26.39
C PHE A 159 -1.94 10.71 -26.11
N GLU A 160 -1.99 9.43 -25.79
CA GLU A 160 -3.20 8.70 -25.40
C GLU A 160 -3.00 8.08 -24.00
N PRO A 161 -3.85 8.39 -23.01
CA PRO A 161 -3.79 7.75 -21.70
C PRO A 161 -4.30 6.31 -21.78
N ALA A 162 -3.63 5.38 -21.10
CA ALA A 162 -4.03 3.98 -21.04
C ALA A 162 -5.52 3.83 -20.67
N ALA A 163 -6.18 2.79 -21.20
CA ALA A 163 -7.64 2.66 -21.12
C ALA A 163 -8.22 2.72 -19.69
N TRP A 164 -7.47 2.24 -18.70
CA TRP A 164 -7.86 2.26 -17.28
C TRP A 164 -7.63 3.61 -16.58
N VAL A 165 -6.90 4.55 -17.19
CA VAL A 165 -6.68 5.90 -16.64
C VAL A 165 -7.96 6.71 -16.80
N LYS A 166 -8.55 7.15 -15.68
CA LYS A 166 -9.63 8.14 -15.67
C LYS A 166 -9.01 9.54 -15.74
N CYS A 167 -9.39 10.33 -16.73
CA CYS A 167 -8.82 11.64 -16.97
C CYS A 167 -9.82 12.64 -17.57
N ARG A 168 -9.50 13.92 -17.44
CA ARG A 168 -10.22 15.06 -18.01
C ARG A 168 -9.26 16.24 -18.22
N ILE A 169 -9.72 17.27 -18.92
CA ILE A 169 -9.11 18.60 -18.83
C ILE A 169 -9.85 19.35 -17.73
N ASN A 170 -9.13 19.84 -16.73
CA ASN A 170 -9.73 20.56 -15.61
C ASN A 170 -10.08 22.01 -15.98
N GLU A 171 -10.75 22.72 -15.08
CA GLU A 171 -11.19 24.12 -15.29
C GLU A 171 -10.03 25.09 -15.56
N LYS A 172 -8.81 24.74 -15.14
CA LYS A 172 -7.58 25.51 -15.38
C LYS A 172 -6.89 25.15 -16.70
N GLY A 173 -7.46 24.23 -17.49
CA GLY A 173 -6.92 23.82 -18.77
C GLY A 173 -5.76 22.82 -18.69
N PHE A 174 -5.60 22.10 -17.58
CA PHE A 174 -4.57 21.07 -17.41
C PHE A 174 -5.14 19.67 -17.58
N PHE A 175 -4.31 18.75 -18.07
CA PHE A 175 -4.59 17.31 -18.04
C PHE A 175 -4.63 16.86 -16.57
N GLU A 176 -5.77 16.33 -16.15
CA GLU A 176 -6.02 15.89 -14.79
C GLU A 176 -6.45 14.42 -14.79
N ALA A 177 -5.72 13.60 -14.04
CA ALA A 177 -6.12 12.23 -13.70
C ALA A 177 -6.89 12.22 -12.38
N TYR A 178 -7.80 11.28 -12.21
CA TYR A 178 -8.62 11.22 -10.99
C TYR A 178 -9.04 9.80 -10.61
N GLY A 179 -9.41 9.64 -9.34
CA GLY A 179 -9.98 8.43 -8.77
C GLY A 179 -10.95 8.78 -7.66
N GLU A 180 -11.26 7.81 -6.80
CA GLU A 180 -12.15 8.05 -5.65
C GLU A 180 -11.49 9.01 -4.65
N GLY A 181 -12.10 10.17 -4.43
CA GLY A 181 -11.61 11.13 -3.44
C GLY A 181 -10.26 11.78 -3.75
N TRP A 182 -9.70 11.61 -4.97
CA TRP A 182 -8.47 12.27 -5.37
C TRP A 182 -8.48 12.68 -6.85
N SER A 183 -7.75 13.75 -7.16
CA SER A 183 -7.33 14.09 -8.51
C SER A 183 -5.93 14.68 -8.50
N SER A 184 -5.25 14.62 -9.64
CA SER A 184 -3.92 15.20 -9.80
C SER A 184 -3.70 15.67 -11.23
N ALA A 185 -3.02 16.81 -11.39
CA ALA A 185 -2.54 17.31 -12.66
C ALA A 185 -1.01 17.10 -12.73
N PRO A 186 -0.53 15.90 -13.12
CA PRO A 186 0.88 15.57 -13.08
C PRO A 186 1.66 16.36 -14.14
N GLN A 187 2.81 16.91 -13.73
CA GLN A 187 3.78 17.57 -14.61
C GLN A 187 5.17 16.93 -14.55
N GLY A 188 5.32 15.86 -13.76
CA GLY A 188 6.49 15.00 -13.75
C GLY A 188 6.21 13.71 -14.51
N GLY A 189 7.24 13.07 -15.04
CA GLY A 189 7.08 11.79 -15.72
C GLY A 189 8.33 10.92 -15.70
N ILE A 190 8.14 9.63 -15.93
CA ILE A 190 9.21 8.67 -16.21
C ILE A 190 8.87 7.98 -17.52
N ALA A 191 9.80 7.98 -18.49
CA ALA A 191 9.59 7.35 -19.79
C ALA A 191 10.12 5.92 -19.82
N PHE A 192 9.36 5.07 -20.50
CA PHE A 192 9.64 3.67 -20.72
C PHE A 192 9.52 3.28 -22.20
N GLU A 193 10.34 2.33 -22.61
CA GLU A 193 10.25 1.66 -23.90
C GLU A 193 9.03 0.73 -23.95
N GLU A 194 8.22 0.82 -24.99
CA GLU A 194 6.95 0.07 -25.14
C GLU A 194 7.11 -1.44 -24.97
N LYS A 195 8.10 -2.05 -25.63
CA LYS A 195 8.20 -3.51 -25.70
C LYS A 195 8.88 -4.13 -24.49
N THR A 196 9.84 -3.42 -23.92
CA THR A 196 10.74 -3.96 -22.88
C THR A 196 10.37 -3.48 -21.49
N LYS A 197 9.53 -2.43 -21.38
CA LYS A 197 9.23 -1.69 -20.14
C LYS A 197 10.46 -1.15 -19.43
N ARG A 198 11.60 -1.03 -20.12
CA ARG A 198 12.82 -0.43 -19.56
C ARG A 198 12.74 1.09 -19.64
N LEU A 199 13.45 1.76 -18.74
CA LEU A 199 13.59 3.21 -18.80
C LEU A 199 14.19 3.65 -20.13
N VAL A 200 13.61 4.67 -20.76
CA VAL A 200 14.18 5.23 -21.98
C VAL A 200 15.57 5.81 -21.66
N TYR A 201 16.55 5.46 -22.48
CA TYR A 201 17.92 5.90 -22.29
C TYR A 201 18.01 7.43 -22.27
N ARG A 202 18.72 7.97 -21.26
CA ARG A 202 18.96 9.42 -21.07
C ARG A 202 17.72 10.29 -20.88
N THR A 203 16.58 9.77 -20.39
CA THR A 203 15.40 10.62 -20.11
C THR A 203 15.39 11.28 -18.72
N SER A 204 16.03 10.67 -17.71
CA SER A 204 15.93 11.13 -16.30
C SER A 204 14.47 11.32 -15.86
N ASP A 205 14.23 12.05 -14.76
CA ASP A 205 12.92 12.63 -14.47
C ASP A 205 12.54 13.62 -15.57
N LEU A 206 11.34 13.45 -16.13
CA LEU A 206 10.80 14.31 -17.18
C LEU A 206 10.03 15.48 -16.59
N TRP A 207 10.21 16.66 -17.18
CA TRP A 207 9.27 17.76 -17.09
C TRP A 207 8.23 17.61 -18.22
N CYS A 208 6.96 17.49 -17.86
CA CYS A 208 5.85 17.26 -18.77
C CYS A 208 4.86 18.45 -18.65
N PRO A 209 5.14 19.59 -19.30
CA PRO A 209 4.28 20.77 -19.21
C PRO A 209 2.94 20.52 -19.91
N MET A 210 1.86 20.63 -19.14
CA MET A 210 0.48 20.34 -19.57
C MET A 210 -0.33 21.61 -19.84
N GLU A 211 0.32 22.79 -19.83
CA GLU A 211 -0.30 24.07 -20.13
C GLU A 211 -0.85 24.10 -21.56
N GLY A 212 -2.13 24.43 -21.70
CA GLY A 212 -2.77 24.55 -23.00
C GLY A 212 -3.04 23.21 -23.70
N VAL A 213 -3.02 22.10 -22.96
CA VAL A 213 -3.39 20.79 -23.48
C VAL A 213 -4.82 20.82 -24.03
N LYS A 214 -5.03 20.13 -25.15
CA LYS A 214 -6.35 20.02 -25.81
C LYS A 214 -6.64 18.57 -26.13
N GLU A 215 -7.90 18.17 -25.99
CA GLU A 215 -8.37 16.91 -26.55
C GLU A 215 -8.61 17.12 -28.05
N VAL A 216 -7.85 16.43 -28.89
CA VAL A 216 -7.91 16.57 -30.36
C VAL A 216 -8.79 15.51 -31.01
N SER A 217 -9.01 14.39 -30.31
CA SER A 217 -10.01 13.37 -30.59
C SER A 217 -10.30 12.59 -29.30
N PRO A 218 -11.34 11.74 -29.22
CA PRO A 218 -11.70 11.05 -27.98
C PRO A 218 -10.49 10.35 -27.33
N ARG A 219 -10.13 10.78 -26.11
CA ARG A 219 -8.97 10.32 -25.32
C ARG A 219 -7.59 10.55 -25.94
N VAL A 220 -7.48 11.37 -26.96
CA VAL A 220 -6.19 11.80 -27.53
C VAL A 220 -5.97 13.26 -27.22
N TYR A 221 -4.87 13.54 -26.54
CA TYR A 221 -4.53 14.87 -26.05
C TYR A 221 -3.27 15.39 -26.73
N HIS A 222 -3.26 16.68 -27.04
CA HIS A 222 -2.10 17.37 -27.58
C HIS A 222 -1.63 18.44 -26.58
N ALA A 223 -0.39 18.31 -26.09
CA ALA A 223 0.26 19.23 -25.17
C ALA A 223 1.33 20.05 -25.94
N PRO A 224 1.03 21.31 -26.31
CA PRO A 224 1.89 22.08 -27.22
C PRO A 224 3.21 22.54 -26.57
N GLN A 225 3.25 22.63 -25.25
CA GLN A 225 4.44 23.02 -24.51
C GLN A 225 5.37 21.83 -24.21
N TRP A 226 4.86 20.60 -24.31
CA TRP A 226 5.64 19.41 -23.99
C TRP A 226 6.47 18.99 -25.19
N LYS A 227 7.74 19.42 -25.20
CA LYS A 227 8.70 19.16 -26.28
C LYS A 227 9.90 18.41 -25.75
N ASP A 228 10.05 17.16 -26.17
CA ASP A 228 11.20 16.35 -25.83
C ASP A 228 11.50 15.35 -26.95
N ALA A 229 12.54 15.63 -27.73
CA ALA A 229 12.92 14.81 -28.88
C ALA A 229 13.31 13.37 -28.52
N ARG A 230 13.55 13.07 -27.24
CA ARG A 230 13.82 11.71 -26.75
C ARG A 230 12.54 10.86 -26.69
N LEU A 231 11.37 11.49 -26.56
CA LEU A 231 10.08 10.82 -26.46
C LEU A 231 9.52 10.54 -27.86
N LYS A 232 9.89 9.39 -28.43
CA LYS A 232 9.42 8.96 -29.76
C LYS A 232 8.01 8.36 -29.68
N PRO A 233 7.26 8.31 -30.80
CA PRO A 233 6.03 7.52 -30.90
C PRO A 233 6.23 6.10 -30.36
N GLY A 234 5.29 5.63 -29.55
CA GLY A 234 5.40 4.35 -28.84
C GLY A 234 5.88 4.46 -27.40
N THR A 235 6.69 5.48 -27.05
CA THR A 235 7.16 5.68 -25.68
C THR A 235 5.99 5.74 -24.71
N VAL A 236 6.10 5.04 -23.58
CA VAL A 236 5.10 5.08 -22.51
C VAL A 236 5.64 5.96 -21.39
N VAL A 237 4.86 6.94 -20.94
CA VAL A 237 5.23 7.84 -19.85
C VAL A 237 4.31 7.59 -18.66
N ALA A 238 4.90 7.28 -17.53
CA ALA A 238 4.22 7.27 -16.24
C ALA A 238 4.20 8.70 -15.68
N LEU A 239 3.14 9.45 -15.98
CA LEU A 239 2.92 10.80 -15.46
C LEU A 239 2.59 10.72 -13.97
N ARG A 240 3.36 11.47 -13.17
CA ARG A 240 3.30 11.40 -11.72
C ARG A 240 3.40 12.78 -11.09
N THR A 241 2.93 12.87 -9.85
CA THR A 241 3.29 13.96 -8.94
C THR A 241 4.48 13.52 -8.07
N TYR A 242 4.97 14.41 -7.21
CA TYR A 242 5.94 14.05 -6.17
C TYR A 242 5.30 13.72 -4.83
N TYR A 243 3.96 13.75 -4.77
CA TYR A 243 3.16 13.42 -3.59
C TYR A 243 3.39 11.96 -3.19
N ARG A 244 3.44 11.71 -1.88
CA ARG A 244 3.77 10.42 -1.27
C ARG A 244 3.07 10.32 0.09
N PRO A 245 1.73 10.26 0.12
CA PRO A 245 0.95 10.30 1.35
C PRO A 245 1.15 9.07 2.22
N ALA A 246 1.27 7.88 1.64
CA ALA A 246 1.37 6.65 2.41
C ALA A 246 2.11 5.53 1.66
N PRO A 247 2.91 4.69 2.35
CA PRO A 247 3.45 3.48 1.78
C PRO A 247 2.36 2.39 1.64
N GLY A 248 2.67 1.29 0.94
CA GLY A 248 1.81 0.10 0.91
C GLY A 248 1.74 -0.59 2.27
N ILE A 249 2.88 -0.75 2.93
CA ILE A 249 2.97 -1.28 4.29
C ILE A 249 3.80 -0.33 5.15
N PHE A 250 3.26 0.06 6.31
CA PHE A 250 3.95 0.89 7.30
C PHE A 250 4.18 0.11 8.59
N LEU A 251 5.45 -0.09 8.96
CA LEU A 251 5.88 -0.67 10.24
C LEU A 251 6.49 0.43 11.12
N SER A 252 6.07 0.53 12.38
CA SER A 252 6.65 1.50 13.32
C SER A 252 6.75 0.98 14.73
N ASN A 253 7.94 1.04 15.32
CA ASN A 253 8.18 0.58 16.69
C ASN A 253 7.85 -0.92 16.88
N ASP A 254 8.03 -1.72 15.84
CA ASP A 254 7.77 -3.15 15.89
C ASP A 254 9.03 -3.95 16.21
N LYS A 255 8.84 -5.15 16.76
CA LYS A 255 9.91 -6.10 17.07
C LYS A 255 9.57 -7.49 16.56
N ASP A 256 10.54 -8.15 15.92
CA ASP A 256 10.42 -9.52 15.43
C ASP A 256 9.25 -9.68 14.42
N THR A 257 9.26 -8.86 13.38
CA THR A 257 8.21 -8.84 12.33
C THR A 257 8.64 -9.64 11.10
N ARG A 258 7.73 -10.48 10.58
CA ARG A 258 7.95 -11.30 9.39
C ARG A 258 6.95 -10.97 8.29
N LEU A 259 7.43 -10.72 7.08
CA LEU A 259 6.61 -10.62 5.87
C LEU A 259 6.95 -11.83 4.99
N GLN A 260 5.97 -12.68 4.72
CA GLN A 260 6.17 -13.96 4.02
C GLN A 260 5.24 -14.08 2.80
N ASN A 261 5.79 -14.15 1.58
CA ASN A 261 5.01 -14.20 0.35
C ASN A 261 3.95 -13.06 0.31
N VAL A 262 4.43 -11.84 0.44
CA VAL A 262 3.61 -10.61 0.40
C VAL A 262 4.03 -9.80 -0.81
N LYS A 263 3.06 -9.39 -1.63
CA LYS A 263 3.29 -8.62 -2.86
C LYS A 263 2.66 -7.24 -2.76
N VAL A 264 3.40 -6.19 -3.10
CA VAL A 264 2.85 -4.85 -3.26
C VAL A 264 2.92 -4.48 -4.74
N HIS A 265 1.77 -4.48 -5.40
CA HIS A 265 1.66 -4.17 -6.82
C HIS A 265 1.66 -2.67 -7.08
N TYR A 266 1.03 -1.90 -6.20
CA TYR A 266 1.03 -0.45 -6.26
C TYR A 266 0.91 0.19 -4.86
N ALA A 267 1.55 1.35 -4.70
CA ALA A 267 1.30 2.29 -3.60
C ALA A 267 1.63 3.73 -4.04
N GLU A 268 0.85 4.71 -3.57
CA GLU A 268 1.11 6.16 -3.73
C GLU A 268 2.22 6.62 -2.75
N GLY A 269 3.36 5.95 -2.82
CA GLY A 269 4.46 6.10 -1.86
C GLY A 269 5.47 4.99 -2.06
N MET A 270 6.01 4.47 -0.97
CA MET A 270 6.94 3.33 -0.96
C MET A 270 6.18 2.01 -0.85
N GLY A 271 6.80 0.89 -1.22
CA GLY A 271 6.17 -0.43 -1.05
C GLY A 271 6.09 -0.84 0.42
N LEU A 272 7.22 -0.79 1.11
CA LEU A 272 7.35 -1.00 2.55
C LEU A 272 8.20 0.11 3.16
N LEU A 273 7.69 0.69 4.25
CA LEU A 273 8.47 1.55 5.13
C LEU A 273 8.46 0.98 6.54
N ALA A 274 9.65 0.83 7.12
CA ALA A 274 9.77 0.32 8.48
C ALA A 274 10.72 1.19 9.32
N GLN A 275 10.14 1.95 10.25
CA GLN A 275 10.88 2.91 11.08
C GLN A 275 10.91 2.47 12.55
N LEU A 276 12.04 2.71 13.23
CA LEU A 276 12.19 2.39 14.66
C LEU A 276 11.89 0.92 15.01
N CYS A 277 12.14 0.00 14.07
CA CYS A 277 11.84 -1.42 14.23
C CYS A 277 13.10 -2.24 14.54
N GLU A 278 12.91 -3.39 15.18
CA GLU A 278 13.95 -4.38 15.48
C GLU A 278 13.60 -5.74 14.85
N ASN A 279 14.56 -6.39 14.20
CA ASN A 279 14.43 -7.74 13.64
C ASN A 279 13.28 -7.89 12.63
N ILE A 280 13.48 -7.36 11.42
CA ILE A 280 12.54 -7.54 10.30
C ILE A 280 13.05 -8.65 9.38
N THR A 281 12.19 -9.62 9.09
CA THR A 281 12.46 -10.67 8.09
C THR A 281 11.52 -10.50 6.91
N LEU A 282 12.10 -10.34 5.72
CA LEU A 282 11.39 -10.37 4.44
C LEU A 282 11.71 -11.70 3.76
N ASP A 283 10.68 -12.49 3.50
CA ASP A 283 10.76 -13.80 2.87
C ASP A 283 9.76 -13.83 1.71
N GLU A 284 10.25 -13.89 0.48
CA GLU A 284 9.40 -13.72 -0.73
C GLU A 284 8.56 -12.43 -0.73
N PHE A 285 9.03 -11.35 -0.09
CA PHE A 285 8.41 -10.02 -0.21
C PHE A 285 8.79 -9.37 -1.54
N SER A 286 7.82 -8.89 -2.31
CA SER A 286 8.09 -8.28 -3.62
C SER A 286 7.28 -7.01 -3.86
N VAL A 287 7.93 -6.01 -4.45
CA VAL A 287 7.28 -4.86 -5.08
C VAL A 287 7.37 -5.05 -6.58
N CYS A 288 6.31 -5.56 -7.20
CA CYS A 288 6.34 -6.05 -8.58
C CYS A 288 4.99 -5.86 -9.27
N LEU A 289 4.99 -5.86 -10.60
CA LEU A 289 3.76 -5.90 -11.38
C LEU A 289 2.96 -7.18 -11.06
N ARG A 290 1.66 -7.21 -11.39
CA ARG A 290 0.82 -8.41 -11.19
C ARG A 290 1.25 -9.63 -12.02
N GLY A 291 2.16 -9.43 -12.96
CA GLY A 291 2.76 -10.43 -13.85
C GLY A 291 2.95 -9.87 -15.25
N ASP A 292 3.36 -10.72 -16.20
CA ASP A 292 3.70 -10.31 -17.57
C ASP A 292 2.54 -9.62 -18.32
N LYS A 293 1.30 -9.93 -17.94
CA LYS A 293 0.09 -9.36 -18.53
C LYS A 293 -0.37 -8.05 -17.89
N ASP A 294 0.29 -7.60 -16.81
CA ASP A 294 -0.04 -6.31 -16.20
C ASP A 294 0.27 -5.19 -17.23
N PRO A 295 -0.70 -4.35 -17.61
CA PRO A 295 -0.47 -3.31 -18.60
C PRO A 295 0.36 -2.14 -18.05
N ARG A 296 0.62 -2.10 -16.74
CA ARG A 296 1.40 -1.04 -16.10
C ARG A 296 2.89 -1.21 -16.33
N TYR A 297 3.59 -0.09 -16.29
CA TYR A 297 5.05 0.05 -16.42
C TYR A 297 5.69 0.48 -15.10
N PHE A 298 4.89 0.58 -14.05
CA PHE A 298 5.29 1.07 -12.74
C PHE A 298 4.61 0.25 -11.65
N THR A 299 5.21 0.27 -10.46
CA THR A 299 4.69 -0.33 -9.24
C THR A 299 4.43 0.75 -8.20
N THR A 300 5.44 1.18 -7.45
CA THR A 300 5.29 2.20 -6.41
C THR A 300 5.78 3.57 -6.89
N GLN A 301 5.18 4.65 -6.37
CA GLN A 301 5.56 6.02 -6.75
C GLN A 301 6.96 6.41 -6.28
N ARG A 302 7.46 5.76 -5.24
CA ARG A 302 8.79 5.92 -4.66
C ARG A 302 9.47 4.56 -4.46
N MET A 303 10.66 4.62 -3.85
CA MET A 303 11.53 3.47 -3.57
C MET A 303 10.74 2.28 -2.99
N PRO A 304 11.06 1.04 -3.39
CA PRO A 304 10.30 -0.13 -2.99
C PRO A 304 10.42 -0.45 -1.49
N LEU A 305 11.60 -0.22 -0.89
CA LEU A 305 11.92 -0.51 0.51
C LEU A 305 12.70 0.66 1.13
N ILE A 306 12.31 1.11 2.34
CA ILE A 306 13.14 2.00 3.19
C ILE A 306 13.08 1.56 4.66
N PHE A 307 14.24 1.55 5.31
CA PHE A 307 14.44 1.21 6.73
C PHE A 307 15.17 2.35 7.47
N PRO A 308 14.49 3.46 7.81
CA PRO A 308 15.12 4.54 8.54
C PRO A 308 15.17 4.17 10.03
N VAL A 309 16.38 4.08 10.59
CA VAL A 309 16.63 3.73 11.99
C VAL A 309 16.05 2.34 12.35
N ALA A 310 16.58 1.30 11.71
CA ALA A 310 16.34 -0.09 12.09
C ALA A 310 17.47 -0.60 12.99
N GLY A 311 17.09 -1.29 14.08
CA GLY A 311 18.02 -1.99 14.98
C GLY A 311 17.97 -3.51 14.78
N GLY A 312 18.96 -4.24 15.31
CA GLY A 312 18.99 -5.69 15.21
C GLY A 312 19.27 -6.20 13.79
N ARG A 313 18.58 -7.26 13.35
CA ARG A 313 18.81 -7.92 12.05
C ARG A 313 17.75 -7.54 11.02
N LEU A 314 18.18 -7.08 9.85
CA LEU A 314 17.37 -7.10 8.65
C LEU A 314 17.74 -8.34 7.85
N ILE A 315 16.79 -9.26 7.66
CA ILE A 315 16.99 -10.49 6.87
C ILE A 315 16.17 -10.36 5.59
N LEU A 316 16.86 -10.27 4.45
CA LEU A 316 16.27 -10.47 3.14
C LEU A 316 16.53 -11.93 2.74
N ALA A 317 15.50 -12.77 2.84
CA ALA A 317 15.56 -14.16 2.42
C ALA A 317 15.27 -14.28 0.90
N THR A 318 15.45 -15.49 0.37
CA THR A 318 15.36 -15.79 -1.06
C THR A 318 14.07 -15.30 -1.70
N GLY A 319 14.17 -14.79 -2.93
CA GLY A 319 13.00 -14.38 -3.73
C GLY A 319 12.45 -12.99 -3.45
N CYS A 320 13.11 -12.18 -2.60
CA CYS A 320 12.80 -10.76 -2.50
C CYS A 320 13.20 -10.02 -3.78
N MET A 321 12.34 -9.12 -4.28
CA MET A 321 12.63 -8.23 -5.43
C MET A 321 12.91 -8.96 -6.77
N LYS A 322 12.01 -9.86 -7.20
CA LYS A 322 12.08 -10.41 -8.57
C LYS A 322 11.51 -9.40 -9.58
N GLU A 323 12.23 -9.21 -10.69
CA GLU A 323 11.77 -8.47 -11.88
C GLU A 323 10.46 -9.05 -12.43
#